data_AF-A0A060C624-F1
#
_entry.id   AF-A0A060C624-F1
#
_cell.length_a   1.000
_cell.length_b   1.000
_cell.length_c   1.000
_cell.angle_alpha   90.00
_cell.angle_beta   90.00
_cell.angle_gamma   90.00
#
_symmetry.space_group_name_H-M   'P 1'
#
loop_
_entity.id
_entity.type
_entity.pdbx_description
1 polymer ?
#
loop_
_entity_poly.entity_id
_entity_poly.type
_entity_poly.pdbx_seq_one_letter_code
_entity_poly.pdbx_strand_id
1 'polypeptide(L)' 'GCNGPRPYGVGKIPTFYKGMIEQQFAYERLTVEAWFEGSYAKALQALTLNRTIIDAKKARKVLDALIEANREYWPELK' A
#
# COMPACT_ATOMS: atom_id res chain seq x y z
N GLY A 1 21.20 -5.32 -19.61
CA GLY A 1 22.12 -4.92 -20.70
C GLY A 1 21.90 -3.46 -21.04
N CYS A 2 22.45 -2.96 -22.14
CA CYS A 2 22.21 -1.58 -22.59
C CYS A 2 20.72 -1.24 -22.79
N ASN A 3 19.87 -2.24 -23.06
CA ASN A 3 18.43 -2.10 -23.27
C ASN A 3 17.58 -2.27 -21.98
N GLY A 4 18.16 -2.10 -20.79
CA GLY A 4 17.45 -2.25 -19.52
C GLY A 4 17.27 -3.72 -19.06
N PRO A 5 16.45 -3.94 -18.02
CA PRO A 5 16.17 -5.26 -17.48
C PRO A 5 15.22 -6.05 -18.39
N ARG A 6 15.54 -7.32 -18.62
CA ARG A 6 14.68 -8.27 -19.35
C ARG A 6 14.24 -9.34 -18.37
N PRO A 7 12.96 -9.35 -17.93
CA PRO A 7 12.50 -10.30 -16.95
C PRO A 7 12.44 -11.71 -17.54
N TYR A 8 12.83 -12.70 -16.73
CA TYR A 8 12.63 -14.11 -17.04
C TYR A 8 11.32 -14.61 -16.42
N GLY A 9 10.70 -15.60 -17.06
CA GLY A 9 9.49 -16.22 -16.55
C GLY A 9 9.76 -17.00 -15.26
N VAL A 10 9.15 -16.61 -14.16
CA VAL A 10 9.27 -17.30 -12.86
C VAL A 10 8.45 -18.59 -12.81
N GLY A 11 7.38 -18.69 -13.61
CA GLY A 11 6.45 -19.82 -13.60
C GLY A 11 5.28 -19.63 -12.62
N LYS A 12 4.60 -20.73 -12.26
CA LYS A 12 3.46 -20.69 -11.33
C LYS A 12 3.94 -20.68 -9.89
N ILE A 13 3.52 -19.68 -9.13
CA ILE A 13 3.84 -19.53 -7.71
C ILE A 13 2.81 -20.33 -6.88
N PRO A 14 3.23 -21.06 -5.83
CA PRO A 14 2.31 -21.76 -4.93
C PRO A 14 1.31 -20.83 -4.24
N THR A 15 0.13 -21.34 -3.89
CA THR A 15 -1.00 -20.56 -3.35
C THR A 15 -0.64 -19.71 -2.14
N PHE A 16 0.17 -20.24 -1.22
CA PHE A 16 0.59 -19.52 -0.02
C PHE A 16 1.35 -18.23 -0.36
N TYR A 17 2.42 -18.34 -1.15
CA TYR A 17 3.23 -17.18 -1.55
C TYR A 17 2.46 -16.23 -2.45
N LYS A 18 1.59 -16.77 -3.33
CA LYS A 18 0.73 -15.94 -4.17
C LYS A 18 -0.20 -15.07 -3.34
N GLY A 19 -0.93 -15.66 -2.38
CA GLY A 19 -1.78 -14.89 -1.46
C GLY A 19 -0.97 -13.87 -0.66
N MET A 20 0.27 -14.23 -0.30
CA MET A 20 1.15 -13.29 0.38
C MET A 20 1.52 -12.07 -0.48
N ILE A 21 1.84 -12.29 -1.75
CA ILE A 21 2.24 -11.21 -2.66
C ILE A 21 1.03 -10.35 -3.03
N GLU A 22 -0.13 -10.96 -3.27
CA GLU A 22 -1.35 -10.25 -3.67
C GLU A 22 -1.85 -9.29 -2.59
N GLN A 23 -1.81 -9.69 -1.32
CA GLN A 23 -2.18 -8.78 -0.22
C GLN A 23 -1.23 -7.60 -0.11
N GLN A 24 0.09 -7.82 -0.27
CA GLN A 24 1.08 -6.75 -0.21
C GLN A 24 0.92 -5.79 -1.40
N PHE A 25 0.70 -6.34 -2.58
CA PHE A 25 0.43 -5.57 -3.79
C PHE A 25 -0.84 -4.70 -3.65
N ALA A 26 -1.90 -5.22 -3.05
CA ALA A 26 -3.12 -4.45 -2.80
C ALA A 26 -2.85 -3.24 -1.88
N TYR A 27 -2.04 -3.42 -0.83
CA TYR A 27 -1.61 -2.33 0.03
C TYR A 27 -0.84 -1.24 -0.74
N GLU A 28 0.18 -1.64 -1.51
CA GLU A 28 1.02 -0.71 -2.26
C GLU A 28 0.21 0.06 -3.31
N ARG A 29 -0.66 -0.64 -4.04
CA ARG A 29 -1.51 -0.02 -5.05
C ARG A 29 -2.50 0.99 -4.46
N LEU A 30 -3.19 0.62 -3.38
CA LEU A 30 -4.11 1.53 -2.69
C LEU A 30 -3.40 2.75 -2.08
N THR A 31 -2.16 2.57 -1.62
CA THR A 31 -1.35 3.69 -1.10
C THR A 31 -1.04 4.71 -2.21
N VAL A 32 -0.66 4.22 -3.39
CA VAL A 32 -0.39 5.08 -4.56
C VAL A 32 -1.67 5.75 -5.06
N GLU A 33 -2.78 5.02 -5.13
CA GLU A 33 -4.08 5.60 -5.51
C GLU A 33 -4.54 6.67 -4.52
N ALA A 34 -4.35 6.43 -3.21
CA ALA A 34 -4.66 7.43 -2.18
C ALA A 34 -3.87 8.71 -2.37
N TRP A 35 -2.61 8.62 -2.82
CA TRP A 35 -1.79 9.78 -3.12
C TRP A 35 -2.28 10.55 -4.35
N PHE A 36 -2.56 9.85 -5.46
CA PHE A 36 -3.02 10.50 -6.70
C PHE A 36 -4.43 11.11 -6.57
N GLU A 37 -5.32 10.46 -5.84
CA GLU A 37 -6.70 10.91 -5.66
C GLU A 37 -6.87 11.83 -4.45
N GLY A 38 -5.87 11.91 -3.58
CA GLY A 38 -5.98 12.58 -2.29
C GLY A 38 -7.07 11.96 -1.42
N SER A 39 -7.22 10.63 -1.39
CA SER A 39 -8.32 9.95 -0.70
C SER A 39 -7.90 9.38 0.66
N TYR A 40 -8.46 9.92 1.73
CA TYR A 40 -8.28 9.38 3.09
C TYR A 40 -8.83 7.95 3.19
N ALA A 41 -9.98 7.68 2.56
CA ALA A 41 -10.60 6.37 2.60
C ALA A 41 -9.68 5.28 1.99
N LYS A 42 -9.01 5.56 0.87
CA LYS A 42 -8.05 4.63 0.27
C LYS A 42 -6.79 4.46 1.10
N ALA A 43 -6.26 5.53 1.69
CA ALA A 43 -5.14 5.43 2.62
C ALA A 43 -5.47 4.57 3.85
N LEU A 44 -6.69 4.69 4.38
CA LEU A 44 -7.18 3.87 5.48
C LEU A 44 -7.32 2.40 5.08
N GLN A 45 -7.90 2.12 3.90
CA GLN A 45 -8.01 0.77 3.37
C GLN A 45 -6.63 0.13 3.19
N ALA A 46 -5.66 0.88 2.65
CA ALA A 46 -4.28 0.43 2.50
C ALA A 46 -3.71 0.01 3.87
N LEU A 47 -3.69 0.92 4.84
CA LEU A 47 -3.12 0.61 6.17
C LEU A 47 -3.86 -0.52 6.89
N THR A 48 -5.16 -0.68 6.66
CA THR A 48 -5.93 -1.80 7.21
C THR A 48 -5.51 -3.14 6.61
N LEU A 49 -5.20 -3.17 5.31
CA LEU A 49 -4.74 -4.38 4.60
C LEU A 49 -3.30 -4.78 4.94
N ASN A 50 -2.50 -3.85 5.46
CA ASN A 50 -1.12 -4.10 5.84
C ASN A 50 -1.03 -5.13 6.99
N ARG A 51 -0.21 -6.16 6.80
CA ARG A 51 0.01 -7.26 7.76
C ARG A 51 0.59 -6.84 9.10
N THR A 52 1.19 -5.66 9.20
CA THR A 52 1.74 -5.17 10.48
C THR A 52 0.68 -4.48 11.35
N ILE A 53 -0.47 -4.13 10.76
CA ILE A 53 -1.53 -3.39 11.45
C ILE A 53 -2.73 -4.31 11.72
N ILE A 54 -3.28 -4.97 10.68
CA ILE A 54 -4.39 -5.96 10.71
C ILE A 54 -5.72 -5.44 11.33
N ASP A 55 -5.73 -4.28 12.00
CA ASP A 55 -6.89 -3.70 12.68
C ASP A 55 -7.24 -2.32 12.14
N ALA A 56 -8.50 -2.13 11.74
CA ALA A 56 -8.97 -0.88 11.14
C ALA A 56 -8.97 0.31 12.12
N LYS A 57 -9.21 0.08 13.42
CA LYS A 57 -9.20 1.15 14.42
C LYS A 57 -7.78 1.63 14.67
N LYS A 58 -6.81 0.70 14.72
CA LYS A 58 -5.38 0.99 14.81
C LYS A 58 -4.88 1.67 13.53
N ALA A 59 -5.31 1.21 12.35
CA ALA A 59 -4.98 1.81 11.07
C ALA A 59 -5.39 3.29 11.02
N ARG A 60 -6.59 3.63 11.50
CA ARG A 60 -7.05 5.02 11.60
C ARG A 60 -6.16 5.88 12.48
N LYS A 61 -5.89 5.42 13.71
CA LYS A 61 -5.01 6.14 14.65
C LYS A 61 -3.61 6.37 14.08
N VAL A 62 -3.06 5.37 13.39
CA VAL A 62 -1.75 5.48 12.75
C VAL A 62 -1.81 6.43 11.56
N LEU A 63 -2.85 6.35 10.72
CA LEU A 63 -3.02 7.23 9.57
C LEU A 63 -3.12 8.69 10.01
N ASP A 64 -3.94 8.98 11.02
CA ASP A 64 -4.12 10.34 11.54
C ASP A 64 -2.78 10.88 12.07
N ALA A 65 -2.04 10.08 12.85
CA ALA A 65 -0.71 10.48 13.34
C ALA A 65 0.32 10.68 12.21
N LEU A 66 0.25 9.88 11.14
CA LEU A 66 1.12 10.02 9.98
C LEU A 66 0.78 11.27 9.15
N ILE A 67 -0.50 11.58 8.97
CA ILE A 67 -0.93 12.81 8.28
C ILE A 67 -0.40 14.03 9.04
N GLU A 68 -0.57 14.07 10.36
CA GLU A 68 -0.06 15.15 11.20
C GLU A 68 1.45 15.31 11.09
N ALA A 69 2.20 14.20 11.14
CA ALA A 69 3.66 14.21 11.04
C ALA A 69 4.18 14.56 9.63
N ASN A 70 3.39 14.32 8.58
CA ASN A 70 3.80 14.49 7.18
C ASN A 70 3.03 15.61 6.45
N ARG A 71 2.40 16.55 7.17
CA ARG A 71 1.59 17.64 6.57
C ARG A 71 2.32 18.42 5.47
N GLU A 72 3.63 18.59 5.58
CA GLU A 72 4.44 19.32 4.59
C GLU A 72 4.85 18.47 3.37
N TYR A 73 4.75 17.15 3.47
CA TYR A 73 5.23 16.21 2.46
C TYR A 73 4.11 15.48 1.71
N TRP A 74 2.97 15.29 2.34
CA TRP A 74 1.84 14.55 1.76
C TRP A 74 0.84 15.49 1.09
N PRO A 75 0.14 15.01 0.05
CA PRO A 75 -0.99 15.73 -0.50
C PRO A 75 -2.13 15.79 0.53
N GLU A 76 -3.00 16.79 0.40
CA GLU A 76 -4.17 16.91 1.24
C GLU A 76 -5.12 15.73 0.99
N LEU A 77 -5.36 14.92 2.03
CA LEU A 77 -6.25 13.77 1.97
C LEU A 77 -7.67 14.17 2.39
N LYS A 78 -8.64 13.95 1.51
CA LYS A 78 -10.08 14.22 1.68
C LYS A 78 -10.87 12.97 2.04
#